data_AF-A0AAJ3HCX9-F1
#
_entry.id   AF-A0AAJ3HCX9-F1
#
_cell.length_a   1.000
_cell.length_b   1.000
_cell.length_c   1.000
_cell.angle_alpha   90.00
_cell.angle_beta   90.00
_cell.angle_gamma   90.00
#
_symmetry.space_group_name_H-M   'P 1'
#
loop_
_entity.id
_entity.type
_entity.pdbx_description
1 polymer ?
#
loop_
_entity_poly.entity_id
_entity_poly.type
_entity_poly.pdbx_seq_one_letter_code
_entity_poly.pdbx_strand_id
1 'polypeptide(L)'
;MAVRFIPPWVLRWLFSVLLLAGLLPGGLHADWDFSQISRKATALYGPLGEGQQRIDAWQRLLATQKQVSEQEQLKVVNLFFNKQMHYVEDIDLWHQVDYWETPIEALWKGAGDCEDYAIAKYFSLRHLGVASDKLRITYVKALRQNRAHMVLTYYSTPDAMPLVLDSLTDEIQPASQRTDLLPVYSFNAEGLWLPGAKGDKKVGDTKRLSRWQDVLKKMRAEGFPAEPAN
;
A
#
# COMPACT_ATOMS: atom_id res chain seq x y z
N MET A 1 63.19 20.45 36.04
CA MET A 1 62.29 20.07 34.93
C MET A 1 61.83 18.65 35.17
N ALA A 2 60.56 18.44 35.55
CA ALA A 2 59.99 17.11 35.77
C ALA A 2 58.71 16.97 34.95
N VAL A 3 58.72 16.06 33.98
CA VAL A 3 57.58 15.75 33.12
C VAL A 3 56.65 14.83 33.90
N ARG A 4 55.41 15.28 34.18
CA ARG A 4 54.37 14.46 34.81
C ARG A 4 53.73 13.56 33.75
N PHE A 5 53.95 12.25 33.87
CA PHE A 5 53.25 11.22 33.12
C PHE A 5 51.81 11.10 33.63
N ILE A 6 50.83 11.29 32.74
CA ILE A 6 49.42 11.01 33.02
C ILE A 6 49.18 9.51 32.76
N PRO A 7 48.68 8.74 33.75
CA PRO A 7 48.52 7.31 33.59
C PRO A 7 47.31 6.94 32.70
N PRO A 8 47.42 5.88 31.87
CA PRO A 8 46.52 5.61 30.74
C PRO A 8 45.10 5.12 31.11
N TRP A 9 44.78 4.98 32.40
CA TRP A 9 43.44 4.52 32.83
C TRP A 9 42.40 5.64 32.89
N VAL A 10 42.81 6.91 32.90
CA VAL A 10 41.89 8.08 32.89
C VAL A 10 41.22 8.26 31.51
N LEU A 11 41.82 7.73 30.43
CA LEU A 11 41.24 7.80 29.09
C LEU A 11 40.11 6.78 28.83
N ARG A 12 39.93 5.78 29.70
CA ARG A 12 38.92 4.72 29.51
C ARG A 12 37.50 5.12 29.88
N TRP A 13 37.31 6.21 30.64
CA TRP A 13 35.97 6.64 31.07
C TRP A 13 35.30 7.67 30.14
N LEU A 14 36.02 8.24 29.17
CA LEU A 14 35.41 9.12 28.16
C LEU A 14 34.86 8.36 26.94
N PHE A 15 35.21 7.08 26.76
CA PHE A 15 34.69 6.26 25.66
C PHE A 15 33.37 5.54 25.98
N SER A 16 32.99 5.44 27.26
CA SER A 16 31.77 4.72 27.66
C SER A 16 30.50 5.57 27.61
N VAL A 17 30.60 6.90 27.53
CA VAL A 17 29.43 7.80 27.42
C VAL A 17 29.02 8.06 25.97
N LEU A 18 29.93 7.87 25.00
CA LEU A 18 29.64 8.03 23.57
C LEU A 18 29.02 6.78 22.91
N LEU A 19 28.99 5.65 23.60
CA LEU A 19 28.50 4.37 23.05
C LEU A 19 27.01 4.08 23.33
N LEU A 20 26.29 4.99 24.00
CA LEU A 20 24.84 4.84 24.30
C LEU A 20 23.93 5.77 23.48
N ALA A 21 24.47 6.61 22.60
CA ALA A 21 23.67 7.54 21.78
C ALA A 21 23.37 7.02 20.35
N GLY A 22 23.79 5.81 20.00
CA GLY A 22 23.89 5.37 18.60
C GLY A 22 23.13 4.10 18.25
N LEU A 23 21.93 3.85 18.78
CA LEU A 23 21.09 2.75 18.30
C LEU A 23 19.60 3.14 18.32
N LEU A 24 19.23 3.97 17.34
CA LEU A 24 17.88 3.92 16.76
C LEU A 24 18.05 3.82 15.24
N PRO A 25 18.12 2.61 14.65
CA PRO A 25 17.89 2.46 13.22
C PRO A 25 16.38 2.59 12.97
N GLY A 26 15.80 3.74 13.30
CA GLY A 26 14.51 4.13 12.77
C GLY A 26 14.79 4.62 11.36
N GLY A 27 14.54 3.79 10.35
CA GLY A 27 14.58 4.23 8.96
C GLY A 27 13.72 5.47 8.82
N LEU A 28 14.33 6.62 8.52
CA LEU A 28 13.62 7.84 8.18
C LEU A 28 12.99 7.61 6.80
N HIS A 29 11.86 6.89 6.76
CA HIS A 29 10.99 6.92 5.61
C HIS A 29 10.47 8.35 5.50
N ALA A 30 10.79 9.02 4.38
CA ALA A 30 10.23 10.32 4.09
C ALA A 30 8.70 10.19 4.06
N ASP A 31 8.04 10.84 5.02
CA ASP A 31 6.58 10.87 5.07
C ASP A 31 6.03 11.54 3.80
N TRP A 32 4.80 11.22 3.42
CA TRP A 32 4.21 11.80 2.22
C TRP A 32 3.87 13.28 2.44
N ASP A 33 4.36 14.16 1.57
CA ASP A 33 4.02 15.59 1.58
C ASP A 33 2.71 15.82 0.84
N PHE A 34 1.59 15.70 1.56
CA PHE A 34 0.24 15.90 1.01
C PHE A 34 -0.03 17.30 0.46
N SER A 35 0.70 18.32 0.93
CA SER A 35 0.62 19.68 0.37
C SER A 35 1.22 19.72 -1.02
N GLN A 36 2.41 19.13 -1.18
CA GLN A 36 3.02 18.96 -2.50
C GLN A 36 2.16 18.08 -3.41
N ILE A 37 1.66 16.96 -2.90
CA ILE A 37 0.87 16.00 -3.68
C ILE A 37 -0.41 16.67 -4.20
N SER A 38 -1.17 17.34 -3.33
CA SER A 38 -2.41 18.04 -3.73
C SER A 38 -2.14 19.12 -4.78
N ARG A 39 -1.04 19.88 -4.65
CA ARG A 39 -0.65 20.90 -5.63
C ARG A 39 -0.29 20.29 -6.99
N LYS A 40 0.49 19.21 -7.01
CA LYS A 40 0.87 18.52 -8.26
C LYS A 40 -0.33 17.84 -8.92
N ALA A 41 -1.17 17.16 -8.13
CA ALA A 41 -2.43 16.60 -8.59
C ALA A 41 -3.35 17.66 -9.20
N THR A 42 -3.47 18.84 -8.56
CA THR A 42 -4.24 19.97 -9.12
C THR A 42 -3.69 20.42 -10.47
N ALA A 43 -2.36 20.42 -10.64
CA ALA A 43 -1.74 20.78 -11.92
C ALA A 43 -1.92 19.70 -13.00
N LEU A 44 -2.00 18.42 -12.63
CA LEU A 44 -2.19 17.29 -13.55
C LEU A 44 -3.65 17.12 -13.98
N TYR A 45 -4.58 17.28 -13.04
CA TYR A 45 -5.98 16.87 -13.17
C TYR A 45 -6.97 18.05 -13.18
N GLY A 46 -6.50 19.26 -12.85
CA GLY A 46 -7.34 20.42 -12.61
C GLY A 46 -7.81 20.52 -11.15
N PRO A 47 -8.72 21.48 -10.83
CA PRO A 47 -9.23 21.65 -9.48
C PRO A 47 -9.84 20.36 -8.92
N LEU A 48 -9.37 19.95 -7.74
CA LEU A 48 -9.76 18.65 -7.16
C LEU A 48 -11.19 18.62 -6.58
N GLY A 49 -11.81 19.79 -6.36
CA GLY A 49 -13.18 19.90 -5.87
C GLY A 49 -13.42 19.13 -4.57
N GLU A 50 -14.49 18.34 -4.51
CA GLU A 50 -14.78 17.45 -3.37
C GLU A 50 -13.68 16.39 -3.13
N GLY A 51 -12.91 16.06 -4.16
CA GLY A 51 -11.78 15.15 -4.07
C GLY A 51 -10.71 15.61 -3.08
N GLN A 52 -10.52 16.92 -2.91
CA GLN A 52 -9.60 17.44 -1.90
C GLN A 52 -10.02 17.01 -0.48
N GLN A 53 -11.32 17.03 -0.17
CA GLN A 53 -11.80 16.63 1.16
C GLN A 53 -11.56 15.13 1.42
N ARG A 54 -11.69 14.30 0.38
CA ARG A 54 -11.39 12.86 0.45
C ARG A 54 -9.89 12.61 0.63
N ILE A 55 -9.04 13.35 -0.07
CA ILE A 55 -7.58 13.31 0.09
C ILE A 55 -7.18 13.76 1.50
N ASP A 56 -7.78 14.83 2.04
CA ASP A 56 -7.52 15.29 3.41
C ASP A 56 -8.00 14.27 4.46
N ALA A 57 -9.12 13.59 4.20
CA ALA A 57 -9.58 12.48 5.04
C ALA A 57 -8.62 11.29 5.00
N TRP A 58 -8.07 10.98 3.83
CA TRP A 58 -7.07 9.93 3.65
C TRP A 58 -5.77 10.26 4.38
N GLN A 59 -5.27 11.49 4.25
CA GLN A 59 -4.12 11.97 5.02
C GLN A 59 -4.32 11.77 6.53
N ARG A 60 -5.50 12.15 7.05
CA ARG A 60 -5.84 11.97 8.47
C ARG A 60 -5.89 10.50 8.89
N LEU A 61 -6.44 9.62 8.05
CA LEU A 61 -6.39 8.18 8.29
C LEU A 61 -4.94 7.71 8.39
N LEU A 62 -4.09 8.05 7.42
CA LEU A 62 -2.69 7.62 7.43
C LEU A 62 -1.91 8.18 8.62
N ALA A 63 -2.19 9.40 9.06
CA ALA A 63 -1.54 9.99 10.23
C ALA A 63 -1.96 9.35 11.56
N THR A 64 -3.21 8.89 11.68
CA THR A 64 -3.78 8.41 12.96
C THR A 64 -3.63 6.90 13.17
N GLN A 65 -3.41 6.12 12.10
CA GLN A 65 -3.43 4.66 12.15
C GLN A 65 -2.03 4.01 12.14
N LYS A 66 -0.93 4.78 12.24
CA LYS A 66 0.45 4.22 12.21
C LYS A 66 0.78 3.32 13.40
N GLN A 67 0.15 3.52 14.56
CA GLN A 67 0.48 2.84 15.82
C GLN A 67 -0.55 1.80 16.28
N VAL A 68 -1.61 1.57 15.48
CA VAL A 68 -2.59 0.53 15.81
C VAL A 68 -2.13 -0.84 15.31
N SER A 69 -2.79 -1.91 15.77
CA SER A 69 -2.48 -3.26 15.30
C SER A 69 -2.67 -3.40 13.79
N GLU A 70 -1.87 -4.25 13.15
CA GLU A 70 -1.96 -4.54 11.71
C GLU A 70 -3.39 -4.97 11.30
N GLN A 71 -4.07 -5.76 12.13
CA GLN A 71 -5.46 -6.16 11.88
C GLN A 71 -6.44 -4.97 11.89
N GLU A 72 -6.20 -3.97 12.73
CA GLU A 72 -6.99 -2.75 12.75
C GLU A 72 -6.69 -1.87 11.53
N GLN A 73 -5.41 -1.77 11.11
CA GLN A 73 -5.02 -1.09 9.88
C GLN A 73 -5.76 -1.67 8.66
N LEU A 74 -5.84 -3.00 8.54
CA LEU A 74 -6.60 -3.68 7.47
C LEU A 74 -8.07 -3.23 7.47
N LYS A 75 -8.72 -3.23 8.64
CA LYS A 75 -10.14 -2.87 8.77
C LYS A 75 -10.41 -1.42 8.40
N VAL A 76 -9.67 -0.49 8.98
CA VAL A 76 -9.91 0.95 8.77
C VAL A 76 -9.60 1.36 7.33
N VAL A 77 -8.55 0.80 6.72
CA VAL A 77 -8.23 1.04 5.30
C VAL A 77 -9.29 0.43 4.39
N ASN A 78 -9.71 -0.82 4.63
CA ASN A 78 -10.74 -1.46 3.81
C ASN A 78 -12.05 -0.65 3.82
N LEU A 79 -12.51 -0.31 5.03
CA LEU A 79 -13.75 0.43 5.21
C LEU A 79 -13.67 1.84 4.63
N PHE A 80 -12.53 2.52 4.78
CA PHE A 80 -12.35 3.87 4.26
C PHE A 80 -12.59 3.93 2.75
N PHE A 81 -11.88 3.13 1.95
CA PHE A 81 -12.05 3.16 0.50
C PHE A 81 -13.44 2.66 0.07
N ASN A 82 -13.99 1.66 0.76
CA ASN A 82 -15.36 1.21 0.52
C ASN A 82 -16.43 2.26 0.76
N LYS A 83 -16.15 3.30 1.56
CA LYS A 83 -17.08 4.42 1.81
C LYS A 83 -16.76 5.69 1.02
N GLN A 84 -15.50 5.90 0.65
CA GLN A 84 -15.07 7.10 -0.08
C GLN A 84 -15.23 6.98 -1.60
N MET A 85 -15.34 5.75 -2.11
CA MET A 85 -15.45 5.47 -3.54
C MET A 85 -16.78 4.82 -3.88
N HIS A 86 -17.34 5.21 -5.04
CA HIS A 86 -18.43 4.51 -5.70
C HIS A 86 -17.87 3.56 -6.77
N TYR A 87 -18.41 2.34 -6.85
CA TYR A 87 -18.02 1.42 -7.89
C TYR A 87 -18.55 1.87 -9.25
N VAL A 88 -17.65 2.18 -10.19
CA VAL A 88 -17.97 2.61 -11.56
C VAL A 88 -16.95 1.97 -12.52
N GLU A 89 -17.39 1.44 -13.65
CA GLU A 89 -16.51 0.84 -14.65
C GLU A 89 -15.66 1.91 -15.37
N ASP A 90 -14.44 1.56 -15.76
CA ASP A 90 -13.52 2.48 -16.44
C ASP A 90 -14.06 3.08 -17.73
N ILE A 91 -14.90 2.32 -18.45
CA ILE A 91 -15.47 2.81 -19.71
C ILE A 91 -16.41 3.99 -19.47
N ASP A 92 -17.06 4.04 -18.32
CA ASP A 92 -17.97 5.11 -17.93
C ASP A 92 -17.23 6.27 -17.25
N LEU A 93 -16.19 5.96 -16.45
CA LEU A 93 -15.45 6.97 -15.69
C LEU A 93 -14.31 7.64 -16.48
N TRP A 94 -13.55 6.84 -17.22
CA TRP A 94 -12.32 7.22 -17.92
C TRP A 94 -12.42 7.12 -19.44
N HIS A 95 -13.53 6.61 -19.98
CA HIS A 95 -13.71 6.29 -21.40
C HIS A 95 -12.60 5.37 -21.96
N GLN A 96 -12.08 4.50 -21.10
CA GLN A 96 -11.06 3.50 -21.42
C GLN A 96 -11.56 2.14 -20.95
N VAL A 97 -11.14 1.06 -21.62
CA VAL A 97 -11.62 -0.29 -21.26
C VAL A 97 -11.05 -0.76 -19.92
N ASP A 98 -9.86 -0.28 -19.55
CA ASP A 98 -9.10 -0.77 -18.40
C ASP A 98 -8.03 0.28 -18.06
N TYR A 99 -8.26 1.06 -17.01
CA TYR A 99 -7.48 2.21 -16.55
C TYR A 99 -7.22 2.10 -15.04
N TRP A 100 -5.99 1.76 -14.67
CA TRP A 100 -5.63 1.62 -13.26
C TRP A 100 -5.35 2.98 -12.62
N GLU A 101 -6.17 3.39 -11.67
CA GLU A 101 -6.03 4.64 -10.94
C GLU A 101 -4.87 4.61 -9.93
N THR A 102 -4.29 5.78 -9.68
CA THR A 102 -3.53 6.01 -8.45
C THR A 102 -4.50 6.22 -7.27
N PRO A 103 -4.03 6.13 -6.00
CA PRO A 103 -4.85 6.51 -4.86
C PRO A 103 -5.38 7.95 -4.92
N ILE A 104 -4.64 8.87 -5.57
CA ILE A 104 -5.08 10.26 -5.74
C ILE A 104 -6.17 10.39 -6.80
N GLU A 105 -6.05 9.69 -7.94
CA GLU A 105 -7.09 9.65 -8.96
C GLU A 105 -8.40 9.08 -8.40
N ALA A 106 -8.32 7.96 -7.68
CA ALA A 106 -9.45 7.33 -7.00
C ALA A 106 -10.17 8.26 -6.03
N LEU A 107 -9.43 8.98 -5.20
CA LEU A 107 -10.01 9.94 -4.25
C LEU A 107 -10.45 11.24 -4.92
N TRP A 108 -9.79 11.66 -6.00
CA TRP A 108 -10.21 12.80 -6.79
C TRP A 108 -11.59 12.54 -7.42
N LYS A 109 -11.75 11.41 -8.10
CA LYS A 109 -13.02 10.99 -8.69
C LYS A 109 -14.06 10.60 -7.64
N GLY A 110 -13.63 10.01 -6.53
CA GLY A 110 -14.54 9.39 -5.57
C GLY A 110 -15.24 8.17 -6.16
N ALA A 111 -14.62 7.54 -7.15
CA ALA A 111 -15.11 6.39 -7.88
C ALA A 111 -13.94 5.65 -8.50
N GLY A 112 -14.15 4.39 -8.85
CA GLY A 112 -13.20 3.50 -9.51
C GLY A 112 -13.79 2.08 -9.57
N ASP A 113 -13.08 1.14 -10.17
CA ASP A 113 -13.56 -0.23 -10.34
C ASP A 113 -12.89 -1.22 -9.35
N CYS A 114 -12.68 -2.50 -9.69
CA CYS A 114 -12.16 -3.45 -8.71
C CYS A 114 -10.67 -3.29 -8.38
N GLU A 115 -9.82 -3.01 -9.37
CA GLU A 115 -8.39 -2.82 -9.17
C GLU A 115 -8.09 -1.54 -8.40
N ASP A 116 -8.83 -0.47 -8.65
CA ASP A 116 -8.55 0.85 -8.07
C ASP A 116 -8.67 0.80 -6.55
N TYR A 117 -9.69 0.08 -6.05
CA TYR A 117 -9.84 -0.19 -4.62
C TYR A 117 -8.68 -1.01 -4.08
N ALA A 118 -8.25 -2.07 -4.80
CA ALA A 118 -7.16 -2.92 -4.35
C ALA A 118 -5.81 -2.16 -4.31
N ILE A 119 -5.55 -1.33 -5.32
CA ILE A 119 -4.36 -0.48 -5.45
C ILE A 119 -4.34 0.58 -4.34
N ALA A 120 -5.45 1.29 -4.13
CA ALA A 120 -5.53 2.32 -3.11
C ALA A 120 -5.36 1.77 -1.68
N LYS A 121 -5.97 0.60 -1.40
CA LYS A 121 -5.77 -0.14 -0.14
C LYS A 121 -4.33 -0.61 0.01
N TYR A 122 -3.70 -1.13 -1.06
CA TYR A 122 -2.32 -1.60 -1.04
C TYR A 122 -1.36 -0.49 -0.61
N PHE A 123 -1.35 0.64 -1.32
CA PHE A 123 -0.42 1.73 -1.00
C PHE A 123 -0.67 2.35 0.38
N SER A 124 -1.92 2.40 0.81
CA SER A 124 -2.26 2.87 2.16
C SER A 124 -1.69 1.97 3.24
N LEU A 125 -1.86 0.65 3.11
CA LEU A 125 -1.32 -0.31 4.09
C LEU A 125 0.22 -0.36 4.07
N ARG A 126 0.82 -0.23 2.89
CA ARG A 126 2.28 -0.10 2.76
C ARG A 126 2.80 1.13 3.49
N HIS A 127 2.14 2.28 3.33
CA HIS A 127 2.50 3.51 4.04
C HIS A 127 2.30 3.40 5.56
N LEU A 128 1.31 2.64 6.01
CA LEU A 128 1.07 2.35 7.43
C LEU A 128 2.07 1.33 8.03
N GLY A 129 2.97 0.77 7.22
CA GLY A 129 4.05 -0.11 7.67
C GLY A 129 3.79 -1.60 7.48
N VAL A 130 2.68 -2.00 6.87
CA VAL A 130 2.43 -3.42 6.54
C VAL A 130 3.43 -3.85 5.48
N ALA A 131 4.19 -4.91 5.75
CA ALA A 131 5.22 -5.42 4.84
C ALA A 131 4.63 -5.86 3.48
N SER A 132 5.35 -5.63 2.37
CA SER A 132 4.81 -5.91 1.03
C SER A 132 4.66 -7.40 0.74
N ASP A 133 5.50 -8.25 1.34
CA ASP A 133 5.45 -9.70 1.21
C ASP A 133 4.16 -10.30 1.81
N LYS A 134 3.51 -9.56 2.72
CA LYS A 134 2.19 -9.88 3.26
C LYS A 134 1.03 -9.42 2.40
N LEU A 135 1.24 -8.53 1.43
CA LEU A 135 0.16 -7.93 0.62
C LEU A 135 0.28 -8.36 -0.84
N ARG A 136 -0.82 -8.87 -1.40
CA ARG A 136 -0.88 -9.20 -2.83
C ARG A 136 -2.20 -8.75 -3.43
N ILE A 137 -2.12 -8.05 -4.56
CA ILE A 137 -3.25 -7.78 -5.42
C ILE A 137 -3.57 -9.07 -6.17
N THR A 138 -4.79 -9.56 -6.05
CA THR A 138 -5.19 -10.90 -6.49
C THR A 138 -6.31 -10.81 -7.49
N TYR A 139 -6.05 -11.34 -8.69
CA TYR A 139 -7.04 -11.50 -9.74
C TYR A 139 -7.85 -12.77 -9.48
N VAL A 140 -9.16 -12.62 -9.46
CA VAL A 140 -10.12 -13.69 -9.18
C VAL A 140 -11.25 -13.68 -10.22
N LYS A 141 -11.98 -14.79 -10.33
CA LYS A 141 -13.31 -14.79 -10.96
C LYS A 141 -14.35 -14.61 -9.86
N ALA A 142 -15.11 -13.53 -9.92
CA ALA A 142 -16.28 -13.34 -9.07
C ALA A 142 -17.45 -14.14 -9.65
N LEU A 143 -17.81 -15.25 -9.01
CA LEU A 143 -18.75 -16.24 -9.53
C LEU A 143 -20.19 -15.73 -9.60
N ARG A 144 -20.59 -14.88 -8.64
CA ARG A 144 -21.94 -14.30 -8.59
C ARG A 144 -22.19 -13.30 -9.71
N GLN A 145 -21.20 -12.44 -9.99
CA GLN A 145 -21.23 -11.47 -11.08
C GLN A 145 -20.81 -12.09 -12.43
N ASN A 146 -20.25 -13.31 -12.39
CA ASN A 146 -19.70 -14.04 -13.53
C ASN A 146 -18.71 -13.22 -14.37
N ARG A 147 -17.80 -12.50 -13.70
CA ARG A 147 -16.78 -11.66 -14.34
C ARG A 147 -15.43 -11.76 -13.64
N ALA A 148 -14.41 -11.23 -14.31
CA ALA A 148 -13.13 -10.92 -13.70
C ALA A 148 -13.30 -9.92 -12.55
N HIS A 149 -12.51 -10.06 -11.50
CA HIS A 149 -12.53 -9.18 -10.35
C HIS A 149 -11.14 -9.12 -9.71
N MET A 150 -10.86 -8.04 -8.99
CA MET A 150 -9.60 -7.84 -8.29
C MET A 150 -9.85 -7.52 -6.81
N VAL A 151 -9.05 -8.13 -5.95
CA VAL A 151 -9.10 -7.92 -4.49
C VAL A 151 -7.70 -7.73 -3.95
N LEU A 152 -7.58 -7.14 -2.77
CA LEU A 152 -6.33 -7.15 -2.01
C LEU A 152 -6.36 -8.32 -1.03
N THR A 153 -5.32 -9.15 -1.05
CA THR A 153 -5.14 -10.26 -0.11
C THR A 153 -4.02 -9.98 0.86
N TYR A 154 -4.25 -10.34 2.12
CA TYR A 154 -3.31 -10.19 3.22
C TYR A 154 -2.93 -11.54 3.81
N TYR A 155 -1.63 -11.81 3.94
CA TYR A 155 -1.05 -13.03 4.51
C TYR A 155 -0.31 -12.69 5.80
N SER A 156 -0.75 -13.21 6.95
CA SER A 156 -0.04 -12.98 8.22
C SER A 156 1.34 -13.64 8.25
N THR A 157 1.44 -14.80 7.58
CA THR A 157 2.68 -15.52 7.26
C THR A 157 2.59 -16.02 5.83
N PRO A 158 3.70 -16.34 5.14
CA PRO A 158 3.68 -16.76 3.73
C PRO A 158 2.78 -17.98 3.41
N ASP A 159 2.51 -18.83 4.40
CA ASP A 159 1.71 -20.06 4.33
C ASP A 159 0.31 -19.92 4.95
N ALA A 160 -0.02 -18.76 5.53
CA ALA A 160 -1.32 -18.54 6.15
C ALA A 160 -2.46 -18.49 5.11
N MET A 161 -3.67 -18.87 5.55
CA MET A 161 -4.89 -18.56 4.81
C MET A 161 -5.03 -17.04 4.71
N PRO A 162 -5.09 -16.45 3.50
CA PRO A 162 -5.16 -15.01 3.37
C PRO A 162 -6.52 -14.46 3.78
N LEU A 163 -6.50 -13.25 4.31
CA LEU A 163 -7.69 -12.41 4.44
C LEU A 163 -7.94 -11.66 3.13
N VAL A 164 -9.21 -11.45 2.77
CA VAL A 164 -9.63 -10.78 1.54
C VAL A 164 -10.21 -9.41 1.87
N LEU A 165 -9.60 -8.36 1.33
CA LEU A 165 -10.08 -6.98 1.34
C LEU A 165 -10.69 -6.69 -0.03
N ASP A 166 -12.00 -6.47 -0.07
CA ASP A 166 -12.80 -6.44 -1.30
C ASP A 166 -13.60 -5.12 -1.42
N SER A 167 -13.92 -4.72 -2.65
CA SER A 167 -14.85 -3.62 -2.94
C SER A 167 -16.31 -4.07 -2.96
N LEU A 168 -16.59 -5.37 -3.15
CA LEU A 168 -17.95 -5.92 -3.17
C LEU A 168 -18.57 -6.09 -1.77
N THR A 169 -17.75 -6.12 -0.72
CA THR A 169 -18.19 -6.28 0.67
C THR A 169 -17.25 -5.55 1.63
N ASP A 170 -17.81 -5.01 2.72
CA ASP A 170 -17.06 -4.33 3.77
C ASP A 170 -16.35 -5.31 4.73
N GLU A 171 -16.85 -6.53 4.83
CA GLU A 171 -16.32 -7.53 5.76
C GLU A 171 -15.04 -8.17 5.24
N ILE A 172 -13.99 -8.16 6.06
CA ILE A 172 -12.73 -8.84 5.77
C ILE A 172 -12.86 -10.29 6.23
N GLN A 173 -12.86 -11.21 5.26
CA GLN A 173 -13.04 -12.64 5.51
C GLN A 173 -11.83 -13.46 5.04
N PRO A 174 -11.54 -14.61 5.66
CA PRO A 174 -10.61 -15.58 5.12
C PRO A 174 -11.03 -16.02 3.71
N ALA A 175 -10.06 -16.24 2.82
CA ALA A 175 -10.35 -16.65 1.44
C ALA A 175 -11.18 -17.94 1.34
N SER A 176 -11.03 -18.86 2.30
CA SER A 176 -11.86 -20.08 2.38
C SER A 176 -13.35 -19.83 2.62
N GLN A 177 -13.72 -18.65 3.15
CA GLN A 177 -15.12 -18.24 3.35
C GLN A 177 -15.68 -17.48 2.15
N ARG A 178 -14.81 -16.96 1.28
CA ARG A 178 -15.17 -16.27 0.03
C ARG A 178 -15.36 -17.25 -1.13
N THR A 179 -16.33 -18.16 -0.94
CA THR A 179 -16.70 -19.18 -1.94
C THR A 179 -17.25 -18.60 -3.25
N ASP A 180 -17.56 -17.30 -3.27
CA ASP A 180 -17.93 -16.52 -4.44
C ASP A 180 -16.72 -16.08 -5.28
N LEU A 181 -15.49 -16.24 -4.81
CA LEU A 181 -14.26 -15.85 -5.52
C LEU A 181 -13.40 -17.08 -5.85
N LEU A 182 -13.00 -17.19 -7.11
CA LEU A 182 -12.08 -18.23 -7.58
C LEU A 182 -10.73 -17.60 -7.97
N PRO A 183 -9.63 -17.84 -7.23
CA PRO A 183 -8.35 -17.18 -7.50
C PRO A 183 -7.71 -17.68 -8.80
N VAL A 184 -7.14 -16.76 -9.58
CA VAL A 184 -6.45 -17.07 -10.84
C VAL A 184 -4.95 -16.78 -10.73
N TYR A 185 -4.55 -15.61 -10.22
CA TYR A 185 -3.17 -15.24 -9.93
C TYR A 185 -3.12 -14.09 -8.93
N SER A 186 -1.97 -13.90 -8.28
CA SER A 186 -1.73 -12.77 -7.36
C SER A 186 -0.36 -12.13 -7.62
N PHE A 187 -0.21 -10.84 -7.33
CA PHE A 187 1.01 -10.10 -7.55
C PHE A 187 1.19 -8.96 -6.55
N ASN A 188 2.43 -8.49 -6.40
CA ASN A 188 2.77 -7.31 -5.60
C ASN A 188 4.00 -6.59 -6.19
N ALA A 189 4.63 -5.64 -5.49
CA ALA A 189 5.81 -4.96 -6.04
C ALA A 189 7.00 -5.89 -6.34
N GLU A 190 7.04 -7.12 -5.80
CA GLU A 190 8.19 -8.03 -5.87
C GLU A 190 7.98 -9.29 -6.73
N GLY A 191 6.75 -9.62 -7.12
CA GLY A 191 6.51 -10.88 -7.85
C GLY A 191 5.09 -11.17 -8.33
N LEU A 192 4.99 -12.19 -9.18
CA LEU A 192 3.74 -12.78 -9.66
C LEU A 192 3.67 -14.25 -9.20
N TRP A 193 2.52 -14.66 -8.67
CA TRP A 193 2.24 -16.00 -8.17
C TRP A 193 1.00 -16.62 -8.82
N LEU A 194 1.05 -17.93 -9.08
CA LEU A 194 -0.12 -18.73 -9.49
C LEU A 194 -0.59 -19.62 -8.34
N PRO A 195 -1.91 -19.78 -8.13
CA PRO A 195 -2.46 -20.71 -7.15
C PRO A 195 -2.04 -22.16 -7.45
N GLY A 196 -1.72 -22.92 -6.41
CA GLY A 196 -1.30 -24.32 -6.54
C GLY A 196 -1.73 -25.18 -5.35
N ALA A 197 -1.91 -26.48 -5.58
CA ALA A 197 -2.37 -27.43 -4.57
C ALA A 197 -1.43 -27.59 -3.35
N LYS A 198 -0.19 -27.09 -3.43
CA LYS A 198 0.82 -27.08 -2.35
C LYS A 198 1.20 -25.67 -1.90
N GLY A 199 0.36 -24.67 -2.19
CA GLY A 199 0.64 -23.25 -1.99
C GLY A 199 1.00 -22.51 -3.28
N ASP A 200 1.02 -21.18 -3.19
CA ASP A 200 1.24 -20.29 -4.33
C ASP A 200 2.66 -20.41 -4.91
N LYS A 201 2.77 -20.57 -6.22
CA LYS A 201 4.07 -20.68 -6.91
C LYS A 201 4.45 -19.34 -7.53
N LYS A 202 5.60 -18.77 -7.13
CA LYS A 202 6.17 -17.58 -7.79
C LYS A 202 6.58 -17.96 -9.22
N VAL A 203 6.05 -17.24 -10.21
CA VAL A 203 6.26 -17.51 -11.65
C VAL A 203 6.92 -16.35 -12.41
N GLY A 204 7.12 -15.19 -11.78
CA GLY A 204 7.75 -14.05 -12.45
C GLY A 204 7.96 -12.81 -11.60
N ASP A 205 8.51 -11.78 -12.24
CA ASP A 205 8.72 -10.41 -11.73
C ASP A 205 7.57 -9.52 -12.24
N THR A 206 7.00 -8.67 -11.37
CA THR A 206 5.94 -7.72 -11.71
C THR A 206 6.36 -6.59 -12.62
N LYS A 207 7.66 -6.42 -12.88
CA LYS A 207 8.16 -5.56 -13.95
C LYS A 207 7.62 -5.90 -15.36
N ARG A 208 6.89 -7.02 -15.51
CA ARG A 208 6.18 -7.38 -16.73
C ARG A 208 4.73 -6.87 -16.79
N LEU A 209 4.19 -6.34 -15.69
CA LEU A 209 2.85 -5.74 -15.65
C LEU A 209 2.95 -4.26 -16.01
N SER A 210 2.74 -3.93 -17.28
CA SER A 210 2.84 -2.57 -17.81
C SER A 210 1.96 -1.56 -17.07
N ARG A 211 0.74 -1.96 -16.66
CA ARG A 211 -0.20 -1.10 -15.94
C ARG A 211 0.27 -0.70 -14.55
N TRP A 212 0.85 -1.65 -13.80
CA TRP A 212 1.44 -1.35 -12.49
C TRP A 212 2.57 -0.33 -12.60
N GLN A 213 3.41 -0.44 -13.63
CA GLN A 213 4.47 0.55 -13.88
C GLN A 213 3.92 1.93 -14.21
N ASP A 214 2.78 2.00 -14.91
CA ASP A 214 2.12 3.26 -15.21
C ASP A 214 1.54 3.92 -13.95
N VAL A 215 0.90 3.15 -13.06
CA VAL A 215 0.46 3.64 -11.73
C VAL A 215 1.63 4.24 -10.97
N LEU A 216 2.75 3.53 -10.86
CA LEU A 216 3.95 4.03 -10.17
C LEU A 216 4.53 5.30 -10.83
N LYS A 217 4.45 5.40 -12.17
CA LYS A 217 4.88 6.59 -12.91
C LYS A 217 3.96 7.78 -12.60
N LYS A 218 2.64 7.59 -12.60
CA LYS A 218 1.66 8.61 -12.24
C LYS A 218 1.85 9.08 -10.81
N MET A 219 2.01 8.17 -9.85
CA MET A 219 2.30 8.54 -8.45
C MET A 219 3.57 9.40 -8.30
N ARG A 220 4.66 9.10 -9.03
CA ARG A 220 5.83 9.97 -9.00
C ARG A 220 5.55 11.37 -9.56
N ALA A 221 4.73 11.46 -10.62
CA ALA A 221 4.30 12.74 -11.18
C ALA A 221 3.41 13.52 -10.19
N GLU A 222 2.57 12.83 -9.42
CA GLU A 222 1.77 13.38 -8.34
C GLU A 222 2.63 13.83 -7.14
N GLY A 223 3.88 13.39 -7.04
CA GLY A 223 4.81 13.84 -5.99
C GLY A 223 5.04 12.85 -4.86
N PHE A 224 4.58 11.60 -5.01
CA PHE A 224 4.99 10.53 -4.11
C PHE A 224 6.50 10.25 -4.28
N PRO A 225 7.21 9.93 -3.18
CA PRO A 225 8.57 9.40 -3.30
C PRO A 225 8.54 8.09 -4.09
N ALA A 226 9.67 7.71 -4.69
CA ALA A 226 9.79 6.35 -5.20
C ALA A 226 9.55 5.37 -4.05
N GLU A 227 8.74 4.33 -4.27
CA GLU A 227 8.58 3.28 -3.25
C GLU A 227 9.98 2.77 -2.86
N PRO A 228 10.29 2.67 -1.56
CA PRO A 228 11.48 1.97 -1.15
C PRO A 228 11.39 0.55 -1.72
N ALA A 229 12.38 0.16 -2.51
CA ALA A 229 12.64 -1.25 -2.72
C ALA A 229 12.90 -1.82 -1.32
N ASN A 230 12.01 -2.70 -0.85
CA ASN A 230 12.27 -3.44 0.38
C ASN A 230 13.62 -4.18 0.26
#